data_AF-A0A1G7P4C1-F1
#
_entry.id   AF-A0A1G7P4C1-F1
#
_cell.length_a   1.000
_cell.length_b   1.000
_cell.length_c   1.000
_cell.angle_alpha   90.00
_cell.angle_beta   90.00
_cell.angle_gamma   90.00
#
_symmetry.space_group_name_H-M   'P 1'
#
loop_
_entity.id
_entity.type
_entity.pdbx_description
1 polymer ?
#
loop_
_entity_poly.entity_id
_entity_poly.type
_entity_poly.pdbx_seq_one_letter_code
_entity_poly.pdbx_strand_id
1 'polypeptide(L)'
;MQYLHFKFTAKGPDGREYECTIFYEQSTAPDETRAIANAERNHPGFTDIRITSVTEISSDEYAFHVRIMCDSDTWGFQPVS
;
A
#
# COMPACT_ATOMS: atom_id res chain seq x y z
N MET A 1 13.47 -14.23 -4.33
CA MET A 1 12.29 -13.65 -5.00
C MET A 1 12.33 -12.14 -4.80
N GLN A 2 11.93 -11.32 -5.78
CA GLN A 2 11.95 -9.85 -5.65
C GLN A 2 10.51 -9.33 -5.51
N TYR A 3 10.32 -8.37 -4.61
CA TYR A 3 9.03 -7.76 -4.32
C TYR A 3 9.09 -6.26 -4.60
N LEU A 4 7.95 -5.67 -4.92
CA LEU A 4 7.77 -4.24 -5.01
C LEU A 4 6.96 -3.75 -3.82
N HIS A 5 7.50 -2.75 -3.14
CA HIS A 5 6.86 -1.98 -2.09
C HIS A 5 6.18 -0.75 -2.71
N PHE A 6 4.86 -0.74 -2.72
CA PHE A 6 4.06 0.40 -3.12
C PHE A 6 3.60 1.17 -1.87
N LYS A 7 3.89 2.47 -1.83
CA LYS A 7 3.32 3.38 -0.84
C LYS A 7 2.22 4.22 -1.48
N PHE A 8 1.07 4.24 -0.84
CA PHE A 8 -0.10 4.99 -1.25
C PHE A 8 -0.39 6.10 -0.25
N THR A 9 -0.92 7.21 -0.75
CA THR A 9 -1.61 8.23 0.04
C THR A 9 -3.04 8.36 -0.46
N ALA A 10 -3.97 8.74 0.42
CA ALA A 10 -5.36 8.97 0.09
C ALA A 10 -6.02 9.93 1.08
N LYS A 11 -7.14 10.53 0.69
CA LYS A 11 -8.03 11.26 1.59
C LYS A 11 -9.18 10.38 2.07
N GLY A 12 -9.32 10.26 3.39
CA GLY A 12 -10.40 9.55 4.03
C GLY A 12 -11.74 10.29 3.97
N PRO A 13 -12.84 9.64 4.38
CA PRO A 13 -14.17 10.23 4.39
C PRO A 13 -14.33 11.37 5.42
N ASP A 14 -13.43 11.44 6.40
CA ASP A 14 -13.32 12.54 7.36
C ASP A 14 -12.50 13.73 6.83
N GLY A 15 -12.01 13.64 5.59
CA GLY A 15 -11.20 14.65 4.92
C GLY A 15 -9.72 14.64 5.31
N ARG A 16 -9.27 13.71 6.17
CA ARG A 16 -7.86 13.60 6.59
C ARG A 16 -7.04 12.78 5.60
N GLU A 17 -5.73 12.94 5.64
CA GLU A 17 -4.80 12.15 4.83
C GLU A 17 -4.41 10.85 5.53
N TYR A 18 -4.31 9.80 4.73
CA TYR A 18 -3.99 8.45 5.16
C TYR A 18 -2.92 7.85 4.24
N GLU A 19 -2.11 6.95 4.80
CA GLU A 19 -1.09 6.20 4.09
C GLU A 19 -1.37 4.70 4.14
N CYS A 20 -1.05 4.00 3.05
CA CYS A 20 -1.14 2.55 2.96
C CYS A 20 0.11 2.00 2.29
N THR A 21 0.54 0.81 2.71
CA THR A 21 1.61 0.07 2.07
C THR A 21 1.04 -1.24 1.52
N ILE A 22 1.33 -1.54 0.25
CA ILE A 22 1.00 -2.81 -0.38
C ILE A 22 2.26 -3.38 -1.01
N PHE A 23 2.44 -4.70 -0.86
CA PHE A 23 3.55 -5.43 -1.44
C PHE A 23 3.06 -6.32 -2.58
N TYR A 24 3.80 -6.36 -3.69
CA TYR A 24 3.53 -7.23 -4.82
C TYR A 24 4.77 -8.04 -5.16
N GLU A 25 4.60 -9.30 -5.58
CA GLU A 25 5.68 -10.03 -6.24
C GLU A 25 5.98 -9.35 -7.58
N GLN A 26 7.27 -9.09 -7.87
CA GLN A 26 7.64 -8.32 -9.06
C GLN A 26 7.14 -8.95 -10.38
N SER A 27 7.06 -10.29 -10.44
CA SER A 27 6.57 -11.02 -11.62
C SER A 27 5.06 -10.87 -11.87
N THR A 28 4.29 -10.45 -10.88
CA THR A 28 2.81 -10.31 -10.97
C THR A 28 2.33 -8.91 -10.61
N ALA A 29 3.26 -7.99 -10.33
CA ALA A 29 2.93 -6.65 -9.90
C ALA A 29 2.12 -5.89 -10.96
N PRO A 30 1.02 -5.22 -10.57
CA PRO A 30 0.32 -4.33 -11.47
C PRO A 30 1.19 -3.11 -11.79
N ASP A 31 0.95 -2.48 -12.94
CA ASP A 31 1.39 -1.11 -13.17
C ASP A 31 0.72 -0.15 -12.19
N GLU A 32 1.27 1.07 -12.05
CA GLU A 32 0.78 2.07 -11.10
C GLU A 32 -0.71 2.41 -11.30
N THR A 33 -1.17 2.53 -12.55
CA THR A 33 -2.58 2.83 -12.86
C THR A 33 -3.51 1.73 -12.37
N ARG A 34 -3.18 0.47 -12.63
CA ARG A 34 -3.94 -0.69 -12.16
C ARG A 34 -3.85 -0.85 -10.65
N ALA A 35 -2.72 -0.52 -10.04
CA ALA A 35 -2.54 -0.55 -8.60
C ALA A 35 -3.46 0.47 -7.90
N ILE A 36 -3.54 1.70 -8.43
CA ILE A 36 -4.48 2.73 -7.95
C ILE A 36 -5.93 2.26 -8.12
N ALA A 37 -6.32 1.78 -9.30
CA ALA A 37 -7.68 1.31 -9.55
C ALA A 37 -8.09 0.13 -8.63
N ASN A 38 -7.14 -0.74 -8.27
CA ASN A 38 -7.36 -1.80 -7.30
C ASN A 38 -7.53 -1.24 -5.87
N ALA A 39 -6.73 -0.26 -5.48
CA ALA A 39 -6.84 0.40 -4.18
C ALA A 39 -8.19 1.13 -4.04
N GLU A 40 -8.63 1.85 -5.06
CA GLU A 40 -9.95 2.52 -5.08
C GLU A 40 -11.10 1.52 -4.91
N ARG A 41 -11.02 0.36 -5.57
CA ARG A 41 -12.04 -0.70 -5.45
C ARG A 41 -12.08 -1.33 -4.06
N ASN A 42 -10.91 -1.53 -3.44
CA ASN A 42 -10.79 -2.23 -2.16
C ASN A 42 -11.05 -1.32 -0.95
N HIS A 43 -10.93 0.00 -1.11
CA HIS A 43 -11.08 0.98 -0.04
C HIS A 43 -12.19 2.00 -0.37
N PRO A 44 -13.47 1.57 -0.43
CA PRO A 44 -14.57 2.49 -0.71
C PRO A 44 -14.65 3.59 0.35
N GLY A 45 -14.82 4.84 -0.10
CA GLY A 45 -14.85 6.02 0.78
C GLY A 45 -13.51 6.76 0.89
N PHE A 46 -12.41 6.16 0.44
CA PHE A 46 -11.16 6.89 0.20
C PHE A 46 -11.20 7.54 -1.18
N THR A 47 -10.61 8.73 -1.29
CA THR A 47 -10.54 9.53 -2.51
C THR A 47 -9.12 10.05 -2.71
N ASP A 48 -8.82 10.56 -3.91
CA ASP A 48 -7.50 11.11 -4.24
C ASP A 48 -6.36 10.12 -3.95
N ILE A 49 -6.58 8.84 -4.28
CA ILE A 49 -5.59 7.78 -4.06
C ILE A 49 -4.43 7.95 -5.03
N ARG A 50 -3.20 8.02 -4.51
CA ARG A 50 -1.98 8.21 -5.29
C ARG A 50 -0.86 7.33 -4.78
N ILE A 51 0.00 6.88 -5.69
CA ILE A 51 1.25 6.21 -5.34
C ILE A 51 2.31 7.30 -5.09
N THR A 52 2.94 7.26 -3.92
CA THR A 52 4.02 8.17 -3.55
C THR A 52 5.40 7.58 -3.80
N SER A 53 5.53 6.25 -3.75
CA SER A 53 6.75 5.56 -4.11
C SER A 53 6.50 4.11 -4.50
N VAL A 54 7.30 3.62 -5.45
CA VAL A 54 7.47 2.19 -5.74
C VAL A 54 8.94 1.84 -5.53
N THR A 55 9.25 0.84 -4.72
CA THR A 55 10.63 0.46 -4.41
C THR A 55 10.80 -1.05 -4.47
N GLU A 56 11.88 -1.51 -5.11
CA GLU A 56 12.26 -2.93 -5.09
C GLU A 56 12.83 -3.30 -3.72
N ILE A 57 12.32 -4.39 -3.15
CA ILE A 57 12.75 -4.91 -1.84
C ILE A 57 13.10 -6.40 -1.94
N SER A 58 13.97 -6.84 -1.02
CA SER A 58 14.36 -8.24 -0.91
C SER A 58 13.27 -9.11 -0.26
N SER A 59 13.40 -10.45 -0.38
CA SER A 59 12.48 -11.37 0.32
C SER A 59 12.57 -11.25 1.85
N ASP A 60 13.76 -10.98 2.39
CA ASP A 60 13.97 -10.84 3.83
C ASP A 60 13.32 -9.55 4.36
N GLU A 61 13.44 -8.45 3.60
CA GLU A 61 12.79 -7.18 3.91
C GLU A 61 11.26 -7.29 3.83
N TYR A 62 10.74 -7.96 2.80
CA TYR A 62 9.31 -8.29 2.73
C TYR A 62 8.84 -9.09 3.96
N ALA A 63 9.55 -10.16 4.32
CA ALA A 63 9.20 -10.99 5.46
C ALA A 63 9.22 -10.22 6.80
N PHE A 64 10.17 -9.29 6.95
CA PHE A 64 10.23 -8.39 8.10
C PHE A 64 9.01 -7.46 8.17
N HIS A 65 8.67 -6.79 7.07
CA HIS A 65 7.53 -5.88 7.02
C HIS A 65 6.19 -6.59 7.22
N VAL A 66 6.01 -7.77 6.63
CA VAL A 66 4.80 -8.59 6.83
C VAL A 66 4.65 -8.99 8.30
N ARG A 67 5.74 -9.38 8.98
CA ARG A 67 5.68 -9.67 10.43
C ARG A 67 5.21 -8.48 11.24
N ILE A 68 5.78 -7.29 11.00
CA ILE A 68 5.34 -6.06 11.69
C ILE A 68 3.85 -5.80 11.44
N MET A 69 3.41 -5.89 10.18
CA MET A 69 2.00 -5.68 9.83
C MET A 69 1.07 -6.76 10.39
N CYS A 70 1.52 -8.00 10.57
CA CYS A 70 0.73 -9.05 11.22
C CYS A 70 0.64 -8.86 12.73
N ASP A 71 1.69 -8.33 13.36
CA ASP A 71 1.73 -8.04 14.79
C ASP A 71 0.95 -6.76 15.16
N SER A 72 0.69 -5.90 14.18
CA SER A 72 -0.17 -4.72 14.29
C SER A 72 -1.56 -4.98 13.68
N ASP A 73 -2.65 -4.53 14.30
CA ASP A 73 -3.98 -4.57 13.65
C ASP A 73 -4.13 -3.59 12.47
N THR A 74 -3.04 -3.03 11.93
CA THR A 74 -3.02 -1.93 10.96
C THR A 74 -3.00 -2.42 9.52
N TRP A 75 -4.04 -3.15 9.11
CA TRP A 75 -4.24 -3.48 7.70
C TRP A 75 -4.96 -2.34 6.97
N GLY A 76 -4.37 -1.85 5.86
CA GLY A 76 -4.96 -0.80 5.01
C GLY A 76 -4.53 0.63 5.37
N PHE A 77 -5.29 1.61 4.88
CA PHE A 77 -5.00 3.04 5.06
C PHE A 77 -5.02 3.45 6.54
N GLN A 78 -3.89 3.94 7.04
CA GLN A 78 -3.68 4.44 8.39
C GLN A 78 -3.57 5.97 8.39
N PRO A 79 -4.09 6.68 9.40
CA PRO A 79 -4.03 8.13 9.44
C PRO A 79 -2.57 8.60 9.50
N VAL A 80 -2.23 9.58 8.66
CA VAL A 80 -0.93 10.26 8.72
C VAL A 80 -0.92 11.15 9.97
N SER A 81 0.04 10.95 10.87
CA SER A 81 0.20 11.74 12.10
C SER A 81 0.88 13.08 11.83
#